data_AF-A0A520GIZ8-F1
#
_entry.id   AF-A0A520GIZ8-F1
#
_cell.length_a   1.000
_cell.length_b   1.000
_cell.length_c   1.000
_cell.angle_alpha   90.00
_cell.angle_beta   90.00
_cell.angle_gamma   90.00
#
_symmetry.space_group_name_H-M   'P 1'
#
loop_
_entity.id
_entity.type
_entity.pdbx_description
1 polymer ?
#
loop_
_entity_poly.entity_id
_entity_poly.type
_entity_poly.pdbx_seq_one_letter_code
_entity_poly.pdbx_strand_id
1 'polypeptide(L)'
;MSPSRPFIERPVATALLMLAIVLAGLVGFRFLPLSALPQVDYPTIQVQTLYPGASPEVMSRTVTAPLERQFGQMAGLNRMSSTSAAGVSIVTLQFGLGEKLDVSEQEVQAAINAANALLPADLPAPPVYAKVNPADAPVLTLA
;
A
#
# COMPACT_ATOMS: atom_id res chain seq x y z
N MET A 1 18.65 8.34 53.02
CA MET A 1 18.95 6.90 52.92
C MET A 1 19.64 6.67 51.58
N SER A 2 20.87 6.16 51.56
CA SER A 2 21.61 6.01 50.31
C SER A 2 21.15 4.75 49.55
N PRO A 3 20.70 4.87 48.28
CA PRO A 3 20.26 3.72 47.49
C PRO A 3 21.38 2.72 47.18
N SER A 4 22.65 3.11 47.34
CA SER A 4 23.84 2.29 47.05
C SER A 4 24.21 1.28 48.15
N ARG A 5 23.78 1.50 49.40
CA ARG A 5 24.15 0.66 50.56
C ARG A 5 23.73 -0.81 50.44
N PRO A 6 22.50 -1.17 50.02
CA PRO A 6 22.10 -2.57 49.88
C PRO A 6 22.85 -3.33 48.78
N PHE A 7 23.32 -2.63 47.73
CA PHE A 7 24.09 -3.25 46.64
C PHE A 7 25.53 -3.60 47.03
N ILE A 8 26.11 -2.86 47.98
CA ILE A 8 27.48 -3.06 48.50
C ILE A 8 27.49 -4.17 49.57
N GLU A 9 26.47 -4.20 50.45
CA GLU A 9 26.39 -5.19 51.54
C GLU A 9 26.01 -6.61 51.04
N ARG A 10 25.46 -6.74 49.82
CA ARG A 10 25.08 -8.03 49.21
C ARG A 10 25.65 -8.20 47.80
N PRO A 11 26.99 -8.38 47.65
CA PRO A 11 27.65 -8.45 46.35
C PRO A 11 27.14 -9.60 45.45
N VAL A 12 26.75 -10.73 46.05
CA VAL A 12 26.19 -11.87 45.32
C VAL A 12 24.80 -11.56 44.76
N ALA A 13 23.95 -10.87 45.52
CA ALA A 13 22.61 -10.48 45.05
C ALA A 13 22.68 -9.46 43.91
N THR A 14 23.61 -8.50 44.01
CA THR A 14 23.86 -7.52 42.95
C THR A 14 24.37 -8.17 41.67
N ALA A 15 25.27 -9.16 41.77
CA ALA A 15 25.76 -9.91 40.61
C ALA A 15 24.65 -10.73 39.92
N LEU A 16 23.79 -11.41 40.70
CA LEU A 16 22.65 -12.14 40.16
C LEU A 16 21.62 -11.21 39.51
N LEU A 17 21.39 -10.03 40.08
CA LEU A 17 20.52 -9.02 39.49
C LEU A 17 21.07 -8.51 38.15
N MET A 18 22.36 -8.20 38.08
CA MET A 18 23.01 -7.80 36.83
C MET A 18 22.93 -8.89 35.76
N LEU A 19 23.15 -10.15 36.15
CA LEU A 19 23.01 -11.30 35.24
C LEU A 19 21.56 -11.44 34.73
N ALA A 20 20.57 -11.28 35.60
CA ALA A 20 19.16 -11.34 35.22
C ALA A 20 18.79 -10.24 34.22
N ILE A 21 19.31 -9.01 34.40
CA ILE A 21 19.10 -7.90 33.47
C ILE A 21 19.73 -8.20 32.10
N VAL A 22 20.96 -8.72 32.08
CA VAL A 22 21.65 -9.08 30.83
C VAL A 22 20.91 -10.18 30.08
N LEU A 23 20.44 -11.23 30.78
CA LEU A 23 19.68 -12.31 30.16
C LEU A 23 18.31 -11.83 29.65
N ALA A 24 17.61 -10.98 30.41
CA ALA A 24 16.36 -10.38 29.97
C ALA A 24 16.57 -9.49 28.72
N GLY A 25 17.66 -8.72 28.69
CA GLY A 25 18.05 -7.93 27.52
C GLY A 25 18.38 -8.78 26.29
N LEU A 26 19.08 -9.90 26.47
CA LEU A 26 19.42 -10.82 25.37
C LEU A 26 18.17 -11.48 24.76
N VAL A 27 17.24 -11.88 25.62
CA VAL A 27 15.94 -12.43 25.20
C VAL A 27 15.11 -11.34 24.51
N GLY A 28 15.03 -10.14 25.09
CA GLY A 28 14.34 -8.99 24.49
C GLY A 28 14.90 -8.63 23.11
N PHE A 29 16.22 -8.67 22.94
CA PHE A 29 16.88 -8.41 21.66
C PHE A 29 16.48 -9.42 20.57
N ARG A 30 16.24 -10.68 20.94
CA ARG A 30 15.74 -11.68 19.98
C ARG A 30 14.26 -11.48 19.63
N PHE A 31 13.47 -10.94 20.55
CA PHE A 31 12.04 -10.69 20.35
C PHE A 31 11.71 -9.33 19.74
N LEU A 32 12.71 -8.45 19.54
CA LEU A 32 12.51 -7.20 18.84
C LEU A 32 12.24 -7.49 17.35
N PRO A 33 11.02 -7.23 16.84
CA PRO A 33 10.74 -7.38 15.43
C PRO A 33 11.49 -6.29 14.66
N LEU A 34 12.50 -6.69 13.90
CA LEU A 34 13.18 -5.84 12.95
C LEU A 34 12.23 -5.59 11.76
N SER A 35 11.36 -4.59 11.88
CA SER A 35 10.57 -4.10 10.74
C SER A 35 11.49 -3.25 9.85
N ALA A 36 11.98 -3.83 8.75
CA ALA A 36 12.93 -3.21 7.84
C ALA A 36 12.36 -2.02 7.04
N LEU A 37 11.03 -1.89 6.99
CA LEU A 37 10.35 -0.72 6.47
C LEU A 37 9.23 -0.37 7.46
N PRO A 38 9.02 0.91 7.83
CA PRO A 38 7.71 1.29 8.33
C PRO A 38 6.70 0.84 7.27
N GLN A 39 5.86 -0.13 7.60
CA GLN A 39 4.74 -0.54 6.76
C GLN A 39 3.78 0.66 6.75
N VAL A 40 4.05 1.60 5.86
CA VAL A 40 3.09 2.63 5.55
C VAL A 40 2.18 1.98 4.52
N ASP A 41 1.22 1.20 5.03
CA ASP A 41 0.20 0.53 4.23
C ASP A 41 -0.70 1.62 3.64
N TYR A 42 -0.24 2.23 2.55
CA TYR A 42 -1.04 3.18 1.82
C TYR A 42 -2.13 2.42 1.08
N PRO A 43 -3.42 2.70 1.35
CA PRO A 43 -4.51 2.09 0.61
C PRO A 43 -4.36 2.44 -0.87
N THR A 44 -4.08 1.41 -1.68
CA THR A 44 -3.83 1.56 -3.12
C THR A 44 -4.82 0.70 -3.88
N ILE A 45 -5.57 1.32 -4.79
CA ILE A 45 -6.52 0.65 -5.66
C ILE A 45 -5.99 0.75 -7.08
N GLN A 46 -5.89 -0.39 -7.77
CA GLN A 46 -5.52 -0.42 -9.18
C GLN A 46 -6.75 -0.75 -10.01
N VAL A 47 -6.99 0.07 -11.03
CA VAL A 47 -8.05 -0.15 -12.01
C VAL A 47 -7.39 -0.56 -13.32
N GLN A 48 -7.73 -1.76 -13.78
CA GLN A 48 -7.24 -2.28 -15.05
C GLN A 48 -8.38 -2.26 -16.07
N THR A 49 -8.09 -1.73 -17.26
CA THR A 49 -9.01 -1.74 -18.39
C THR A 49 -8.34 -2.41 -19.58
N LEU A 50 -9.04 -3.35 -20.21
CA LEU A 50 -8.56 -4.06 -21.39
C LEU A 50 -9.32 -3.57 -22.62
N TYR A 51 -8.59 -3.19 -23.67
CA TYR A 51 -9.17 -2.84 -24.96
C TYR A 51 -8.28 -3.43 -26.07
N PRO A 52 -8.47 -4.72 -26.38
CA PRO A 52 -7.64 -5.48 -27.30
C PRO A 52 -7.58 -4.82 -28.69
N GLY A 53 -6.39 -4.76 -29.28
CA GLY A 53 -6.19 -4.20 -30.62
C GLY A 53 -5.97 -2.68 -30.68
N ALA A 54 -6.03 -1.97 -29.55
CA ALA A 54 -5.70 -0.55 -29.49
C ALA A 54 -4.19 -0.31 -29.29
N SER A 55 -3.66 0.71 -29.98
CA SER A 55 -2.28 1.19 -29.75
C SER A 55 -2.18 1.91 -28.40
N PRO A 56 -0.98 2.01 -27.79
CA PRO A 56 -0.78 2.73 -26.53
C PRO A 56 -1.30 4.18 -26.56
N GLU A 57 -1.17 4.86 -27.70
CA GLU A 57 -1.63 6.24 -27.87
C GLU A 57 -3.17 6.34 -27.87
N VAL A 58 -3.83 5.38 -28.52
CA VAL A 58 -5.30 5.27 -28.51
C VAL A 58 -5.80 4.91 -27.12
N MET A 59 -5.13 3.98 -26.42
CA MET A 59 -5.43 3.65 -25.03
C MET A 59 -5.34 4.88 -24.13
N SER A 60 -4.25 5.64 -24.23
CA SER A 60 -4.03 6.82 -23.41
C SER A 60 -5.12 7.89 -23.63
N ARG A 61 -5.49 8.15 -24.88
CA ARG A 61 -6.45 9.23 -25.21
C ARG A 61 -7.90 8.84 -25.00
N THR A 62 -8.26 7.61 -25.33
CA THR A 62 -9.67 7.19 -25.42
C THR A 62 -10.14 6.44 -24.17
N VAL A 63 -9.22 5.85 -23.40
CA VAL A 63 -9.55 5.09 -22.18
C VAL A 63 -8.96 5.77 -20.95
N THR A 64 -7.65 6.00 -20.93
CA THR A 64 -6.95 6.52 -19.75
C THR A 64 -7.35 7.96 -19.42
N ALA A 65 -7.32 8.89 -20.39
CA ALA A 65 -7.65 10.29 -20.17
C ALA A 65 -9.08 10.57 -19.65
N PRO A 66 -10.15 9.90 -20.14
CA PRO A 66 -11.47 10.04 -19.52
C PRO A 66 -11.53 9.44 -18.11
N LEU A 67 -10.91 8.29 -17.88
CA LEU A 67 -10.85 7.67 -16.54
C LEU A 67 -10.12 8.55 -15.53
N GLU A 68 -8.96 9.09 -15.88
CA GLU A 68 -8.18 10.01 -15.03
C GLU A 68 -8.97 11.26 -14.66
N ARG A 69 -9.74 11.82 -15.60
CA ARG A 69 -10.57 13.00 -15.32
C ARG A 69 -11.67 12.72 -14.31
N GLN A 70 -12.25 11.51 -14.32
CA GLN A 70 -13.24 11.11 -13.33
C GLN A 70 -12.59 10.80 -11.98
N PHE A 71 -11.46 10.09 -11.99
CA PHE A 71 -10.73 9.77 -10.77
C PHE A 71 -10.14 11.00 -10.07
N GLY A 72 -9.72 12.02 -10.84
CA GLY A 72 -9.22 13.28 -10.29
C GLY A 72 -10.27 14.13 -9.57
N GLN A 73 -11.57 13.82 -9.71
CA GLN A 73 -12.66 14.50 -9.01
C GLN A 73 -13.02 13.83 -7.68
N MET A 74 -12.46 12.64 -7.40
CA MET A 74 -12.73 11.90 -6.17
C MET A 74 -12.03 12.53 -4.96
N ALA A 75 -12.70 12.52 -3.82
CA ALA A 75 -12.10 12.93 -2.56
C ALA A 75 -11.10 11.87 -2.02
N GLY A 76 -10.10 12.31 -1.25
CA GLY A 76 -9.17 11.39 -0.57
C GLY A 76 -8.00 10.86 -1.39
N LEU A 77 -7.92 11.21 -2.69
CA LEU A 77 -6.82 10.82 -3.57
C LEU A 77 -5.55 11.63 -3.26
N ASN A 78 -4.46 10.94 -2.91
CA ASN A 78 -3.17 11.57 -2.64
C ASN A 78 -2.25 11.52 -3.87
N ARG A 79 -2.27 10.41 -4.61
CA ARG A 79 -1.49 10.25 -5.83
C ARG A 79 -2.23 9.39 -6.86
N MET A 80 -2.12 9.79 -8.12
CA MET A 80 -2.60 9.05 -9.28
C MET A 80 -1.44 8.80 -10.23
N SER A 81 -1.31 7.56 -10.70
CA SER A 81 -0.36 7.20 -11.75
C SER A 81 -1.06 6.30 -12.76
N SER A 82 -0.91 6.58 -14.05
CA SER A 82 -1.45 5.76 -15.12
C SER A 82 -0.33 5.23 -16.00
N THR A 83 -0.53 4.03 -16.53
CA THR A 83 0.36 3.40 -17.50
C THR A 83 -0.50 2.79 -18.58
N SER A 84 -0.31 3.26 -19.80
CA SER A 84 -1.03 2.75 -20.98
C SER A 84 -0.07 1.95 -21.84
N ALA A 85 -0.43 0.70 -22.14
CA ALA A 85 0.29 -0.17 -23.04
C ALA A 85 -0.65 -0.67 -24.14
N ALA A 86 -0.11 -1.38 -25.14
CA ALA A 86 -0.91 -1.91 -26.23
C ALA A 86 -1.98 -2.87 -25.67
N GLY A 87 -3.25 -2.57 -25.92
CA GLY A 87 -4.38 -3.38 -25.46
C GLY A 87 -4.75 -3.29 -23.98
N VAL A 88 -3.98 -2.57 -23.14
CA VAL A 88 -4.22 -2.51 -21.68
C VAL A 88 -3.88 -1.14 -21.09
N SER A 89 -4.73 -0.66 -20.18
CA SER A 89 -4.48 0.53 -19.37
C SER A 89 -4.57 0.17 -17.89
N ILE A 90 -3.59 0.63 -17.12
CA ILE A 90 -3.48 0.41 -15.68
C ILE A 90 -3.45 1.77 -15.01
N VAL A 91 -4.42 2.05 -14.16
CA VAL A 91 -4.48 3.26 -13.35
C VAL A 91 -4.34 2.89 -11.89
N THR A 92 -3.37 3.47 -11.21
CA THR A 92 -3.05 3.24 -9.80
C THR A 92 -3.42 4.48 -8.99
N LEU A 93 -4.35 4.30 -8.07
CA LEU A 93 -4.91 5.33 -7.20
C LEU A 93 -4.42 5.08 -5.77
N GLN A 94 -3.64 6.00 -5.24
CA GLN A 94 -3.12 5.94 -3.87
C GLN A 94 -3.88 6.94 -3.01
N PHE A 95 -4.57 6.44 -1.98
CA PHE A 95 -5.35 7.25 -1.06
C PHE A 95 -4.54 7.63 0.18
N GLY A 96 -5.00 8.65 0.90
CA GLY A 96 -4.40 9.06 2.18
C GLY A 96 -4.61 8.02 3.28
N LEU A 97 -3.69 7.98 4.26
CA LEU A 97 -3.71 7.05 5.42
C LEU A 97 -4.97 7.16 6.31
N GLY A 98 -5.72 8.25 6.20
CA GLY A 98 -6.95 8.48 6.97
C GLY A 98 -8.24 8.06 6.25
N GLU A 99 -8.17 7.68 4.98
CA GLU A 99 -9.33 7.28 4.18
C GLU A 99 -9.64 5.80 4.43
N LYS A 100 -10.89 5.45 4.73
CA LYS A 100 -11.29 4.03 4.82
C LYS A 100 -11.33 3.45 3.41
N LEU A 101 -10.63 2.34 3.21
CA LEU A 101 -10.56 1.65 1.92
C LEU A 101 -11.96 1.30 1.37
N ASP A 102 -12.92 0.96 2.24
CA ASP A 102 -14.31 0.68 1.85
C ASP A 102 -15.01 1.89 1.19
N VAL A 103 -14.72 3.11 1.67
CA VAL A 103 -15.29 4.35 1.10
C VAL A 103 -14.60 4.65 -0.22
N SER A 104 -13.28 4.49 -0.29
CA SER A 104 -12.52 4.63 -1.53
C SER A 104 -12.99 3.67 -2.61
N GLU A 105 -13.35 2.43 -2.26
CA GLU A 105 -13.92 1.45 -3.21
C GLU A 105 -15.26 1.89 -3.79
N GLN A 106 -16.15 2.41 -2.95
CA GLN A 106 -17.45 2.94 -3.40
C GLN A 106 -17.26 4.13 -4.36
N GLU A 107 -16.35 5.05 -4.02
CA GLU A 107 -16.01 6.21 -4.85
C GLU A 107 -15.35 5.77 -6.18
N VAL A 108 -14.42 4.81 -6.16
CA VAL A 108 -13.81 4.25 -7.38
C VAL A 108 -14.90 3.64 -8.27
N GLN A 109 -15.82 2.87 -7.70
CA GLN A 109 -16.91 2.26 -8.46
C GLN A 109 -17.85 3.32 -9.05
N ALA A 110 -18.19 4.36 -8.29
CA ALA A 110 -19.00 5.48 -8.76
C ALA A 110 -18.31 6.23 -9.90
N ALA A 111 -17.00 6.49 -9.78
CA ALA A 111 -16.21 7.13 -10.83
C ALA A 111 -16.07 6.26 -12.08
N ILE A 112 -15.93 4.94 -11.95
CA ILE A 112 -15.97 4.00 -13.10
C ILE A 112 -17.34 4.06 -13.78
N ASN A 113 -18.43 4.06 -13.01
CA ASN A 113 -19.78 4.15 -13.56
C ASN A 113 -20.02 5.48 -14.29
N ALA A 114 -19.48 6.59 -13.77
CA ALA A 114 -19.52 7.89 -14.45
C ALA A 114 -18.63 7.92 -15.71
N ALA A 115 -17.46 7.26 -15.66
CA ALA A 115 -16.55 7.14 -16.79
C ALA A 115 -17.07 6.22 -17.89
N ASN A 116 -17.89 5.22 -17.58
CA ASN A 116 -18.47 4.29 -18.55
C ASN A 116 -19.24 5.00 -19.67
N ALA A 117 -19.87 6.15 -19.40
CA ALA A 117 -20.55 6.95 -20.41
C ALA A 117 -19.59 7.66 -21.40
N LEU A 118 -18.32 7.79 -21.03
CA LEU A 118 -17.26 8.42 -21.82
C LEU A 118 -16.30 7.41 -22.47
N LEU A 119 -16.44 6.13 -22.13
CA LEU A 119 -15.63 5.05 -22.68
C LEU A 119 -16.22 4.52 -24.00
N PRO A 120 -15.38 3.99 -24.92
CA PRO A 120 -15.87 3.34 -26.12
C PRO A 120 -16.77 2.15 -25.80
N ALA A 121 -17.89 2.03 -26.51
CA ALA A 121 -18.85 0.92 -26.36
C ALA A 121 -18.26 -0.44 -26.78
N ASP A 122 -17.13 -0.45 -27.50
CA ASP A 122 -16.43 -1.65 -27.97
C ASP A 122 -15.51 -2.30 -26.92
N LEU A 123 -15.62 -1.92 -25.65
CA LEU A 123 -14.87 -2.57 -24.57
C LEU A 123 -15.43 -3.99 -24.32
N PRO A 124 -14.60 -5.05 -24.49
CA PRO A 124 -15.07 -6.43 -24.30
C PRO A 124 -15.34 -6.79 -22.84
N ALA A 125 -14.83 -6.01 -21.89
CA ALA A 125 -15.11 -6.17 -20.46
C ALA A 125 -15.08 -4.79 -19.75
N PRO A 126 -15.93 -4.57 -18.73
CA PRO A 126 -15.87 -3.36 -17.92
C PRO A 126 -14.52 -3.29 -17.15
N PRO A 127 -14.06 -2.08 -16.78
CA PRO A 127 -12.86 -1.91 -15.96
C PRO A 127 -12.96 -2.71 -14.66
N VAL A 128 -11.93 -3.47 -14.34
CA VAL A 128 -11.87 -4.29 -13.12
C VAL A 128 -10.94 -3.60 -12.13
N TYR A 129 -11.40 -3.41 -10.89
CA TYR A 129 -10.56 -2.90 -9.81
C TYR A 129 -9.98 -4.07 -9.01
N ALA A 130 -8.69 -3.98 -8.70
CA ALA A 130 -7.99 -4.91 -7.82
C ALA A 130 -7.37 -4.12 -6.66
N LYS A 131 -7.58 -4.61 -5.44
CA LYS A 131 -6.87 -4.12 -4.26
C LYS A 131 -5.44 -4.63 -4.37
N VAL A 132 -4.49 -3.76 -4.68
CA VAL A 132 -3.09 -4.18 -4.77
C VAL A 132 -2.46 -3.90 -3.42
N ASN A 133 -2.09 -4.97 -2.72
CA ASN A 133 -1.35 -4.84 -1.49
C ASN A 133 0.14 -4.62 -1.85
N PRO A 134 0.77 -3.48 -1.52
CA PRO A 134 2.20 -3.27 -1.74
C PRO A 134 3.09 -4.27 -0.97
N ALA A 135 2.54 -5.06 -0.04
CA ALA A 135 3.23 -6.19 0.58
C ALA A 135 3.45 -7.39 -0.35
N ASP A 136 2.75 -7.47 -1.49
CA ASP A 136 2.93 -8.52 -2.52
C ASP A 136 3.97 -8.15 -3.58
N ALA A 137 4.77 -7.09 -3.37
CA ALA A 137 5.92 -6.81 -4.23
C ALA A 137 6.78 -8.08 -4.32
N PRO A 138 6.94 -8.69 -5.51
CA PRO A 138 7.59 -9.97 -5.64
C PRO A 138 9.05 -9.82 -5.20
N VAL A 139 9.39 -10.47 -4.08
CA VAL A 139 10.73 -10.45 -3.50
C VAL A 139 11.74 -11.24 -4.36
N LEU A 140 11.27 -11.91 -5.41
CA LEU A 140 12.09 -12.74 -6.29
C LEU A 140 11.61 -12.66 -7.75
N THR A 141 12.35 -11.92 -8.59
CA THR A 141 12.29 -12.03 -10.05
C THR A 141 13.47 -12.90 -10.50
N LEU A 142 13.21 -14.14 -10.94
CA LEU A 142 14.19 -14.96 -11.65
C LEU A 142 14.16 -14.53 -13.13
N ALA A 143 15.30 -14.04 -13.62
CA ALA A 143 15.56 -13.72 -15.02
C ALA A 143 16.15 -14.93 -15.76
#